data_AF-A0A0S8CD16-F1
#
_entry.id   AF-A0A0S8CD16-F1
#
_cell.length_a   1.000
_cell.length_b   1.000
_cell.length_c   1.000
_cell.angle_alpha   90.00
_cell.angle_beta   90.00
_cell.angle_gamma   90.00
#
_symmetry.space_group_name_H-M   'P 1'
#
loop_
_entity.id
_entity.type
_entity.pdbx_description
1 polymer ?
#
loop_
_entity_poly.entity_id
_entity_poly.type
_entity_poly.pdbx_seq_one_letter_code
_entity_poly.pdbx_strand_id
1 'polypeptide(L)' 'MGIIHRLKKENPGKKFIPISEQAICPNMKSITLEKVLWSLQEMSPEVKVSEEIRLRAKAAVDKMLQVGRK' A
#
# COMPACT_ATOMS: atom_id res chain seq x y z
N MET A 1 8.58 -9.24 -7.26
CA MET A 1 8.97 -7.93 -7.87
C MET A 1 7.89 -6.86 -7.66
N GLY A 2 7.80 -6.23 -6.47
CA GLY A 2 6.90 -5.09 -6.22
C GLY A 2 7.62 -3.77 -6.45
N ILE A 3 8.37 -3.34 -5.43
CA ILE A 3 9.15 -2.09 -5.45
C ILE A 3 10.10 -1.97 -6.66
N ILE A 4 10.71 -3.08 -7.10
CA ILE A 4 11.65 -3.09 -8.23
C ILE A 4 11.00 -2.65 -9.53
N HIS A 5 9.72 -2.98 -9.76
CA HIS A 5 9.02 -2.52 -10.96
C HIS A 5 8.92 -0.99 -10.98
N ARG A 6 8.53 -0.38 -9.85
CA ARG A 6 8.45 1.08 -9.70
C ARG A 6 9.81 1.74 -9.87
N LEU A 7 10.84 1.20 -9.23
CA LEU A 7 12.22 1.73 -9.33
C LEU A 7 12.75 1.73 -10.76
N LYS A 8 12.52 0.65 -11.53
CA LYS A 8 12.88 0.58 -12.96
C LYS A 8 12.11 1.61 -13.80
N LYS A 9 10.82 1.81 -13.51
CA LYS A 9 9.99 2.81 -14.22
C LYS A 9 10.48 4.23 -13.95
N GLU A 10 10.83 4.55 -12.71
CA GLU A 10 11.28 5.89 -12.29
C GLU A 10 12.76 6.16 -12.66
N ASN A 11 13.58 5.11 -12.81
CA ASN A 11 15.02 5.21 -13.10
C ASN A 11 15.43 4.22 -14.21
N PRO A 12 15.03 4.45 -15.47
CA PRO A 12 15.22 3.47 -16.55
C PRO A 12 16.70 3.18 -16.88
N GLY A 13 17.60 4.11 -16.60
CA GLY A 13 19.05 3.92 -16.80
C GLY A 13 19.78 3.12 -15.72
N LYS A 14 19.08 2.70 -14.64
CA LYS A 14 19.70 1.99 -13.52
C LYS A 14 19.29 0.51 -13.51
N LYS A 15 20.22 -0.36 -13.13
CA LYS A 15 19.97 -1.78 -12.92
C LYS A 15 19.63 -2.04 -11.45
N PHE A 16 18.42 -2.52 -11.19
CA PHE A 16 17.97 -2.94 -9.86
C PHE A 16 18.05 -4.46 -9.74
N ILE A 17 18.79 -4.94 -8.73
CA ILE A 17 19.04 -6.36 -8.48
C ILE A 17 18.29 -6.76 -7.19
N PRO A 18 17.33 -7.69 -7.24
CA PRO A 18 16.70 -8.21 -6.02
C PRO A 18 17.70 -9.02 -5.19
N ILE A 19 17.60 -8.94 -3.87
CA ILE A 19 18.32 -9.84 -2.95
C ILE A 19 17.75 -11.26 -3.04
N SER A 20 16.43 -11.38 -3.22
CA SER A 20 15.72 -12.65 -3.39
C SER A 20 14.52 -12.45 -4.30
N GLU A 21 14.27 -13.42 -5.18
CA GLU A 21 13.08 -13.43 -6.03
C GLU A 21 11.82 -13.85 -5.27
N GLN A 22 11.98 -14.51 -4.12
CA GLN A 22 10.92 -14.99 -3.24
C GLN A 22 10.41 -13.91 -2.28
N ALA A 23 11.00 -12.72 -2.26
CA ALA A 23 10.54 -11.56 -1.50
C ALA A 23 9.22 -11.00 -2.08
N ILE A 24 8.15 -11.77 -1.92
CA ILE A 24 6.80 -11.50 -2.40
C ILE A 24 5.87 -11.60 -1.19
N CYS A 25 5.10 -10.54 -0.93
CA CYS A 25 4.04 -10.58 0.07
C CYS A 25 2.75 -11.13 -0.58
N PRO A 26 2.25 -12.32 -0.17
CA PRO A 26 1.02 -12.89 -0.75
C PRO A 26 -0.18 -11.97 -0.56
N ASN A 27 -0.34 -11.36 0.61
CA ASN A 27 -1.46 -10.46 0.92
C ASN A 27 -1.51 -9.24 -0.02
N MET A 28 -0.36 -8.67 -0.37
CA MET A 28 -0.29 -7.56 -1.35
C MET A 28 -0.69 -8.01 -2.75
N LYS A 29 -0.53 -9.30 -3.08
CA LYS A 29 -0.90 -9.88 -4.38
C LYS A 29 -2.33 -10.41 -4.42
N SER A 30 -3.05 -10.39 -3.30
CA SER A 30 -4.48 -10.66 -3.29
C SER A 30 -5.31 -9.58 -4.00
N ILE A 31 -4.72 -8.39 -4.23
CA ILE A 31 -5.31 -7.29 -5.03
C ILE A 31 -4.98 -7.50 -6.50
N THR A 32 -5.99 -7.70 -7.34
CA THR A 32 -5.89 -7.90 -8.80
C THR A 32 -6.67 -6.82 -9.55
N LEU A 33 -6.38 -6.64 -10.84
CA LEU A 33 -7.10 -5.64 -11.67
C LEU A 33 -8.61 -5.91 -11.73
N GLU A 34 -9.00 -7.18 -11.83
CA GLU A 34 -10.40 -7.62 -11.82
C GLU A 34 -11.11 -7.26 -10.50
N LYS A 35 -10.47 -7.52 -9.35
CA LYS A 35 -11.03 -7.13 -8.05
C LYS A 35 -11.12 -5.62 -7.86
N VAL A 36 -10.19 -4.85 -8.43
CA VAL A 36 -10.26 -3.39 -8.42
C VAL A 36 -11.45 -2.90 -9.25
N LEU A 37 -11.69 -3.51 -10.43
CA LEU A 37 -12.86 -3.20 -11.25
C LEU A 37 -14.16 -3.44 -10.48
N TRP A 38 -14.32 -4.63 -9.89
CA TRP A 38 -15.52 -4.95 -9.10
C TRP A 38 -15.67 -4.04 -7.89
N SER A 39 -14.57 -3.71 -7.21
CA SER A 39 -14.60 -2.81 -6.06
C SER A 39 -15.15 -1.43 -6.40
N LEU A 40 -14.83 -0.93 -7.60
CA LEU A 40 -15.34 0.35 -8.11
C LEU A 40 -16.79 0.25 -8.59
N GLN A 41 -17.19 -0.88 -9.17
CA GLN A 41 -18.57 -1.10 -9.63
C GLN A 41 -19.55 -1.28 -8.47
N GLU A 42 -19.14 -2.01 -7.44
CA GLU A 42 -19.97 -2.39 -6.30
C GLU A 42 -19.82 -1.45 -5.11
N MET A 43 -18.85 -0.52 -5.15
CA MET A 43 -18.48 0.36 -4.03
C MET A 43 -18.18 -0.43 -2.73
N SER A 44 -17.52 -1.57 -2.90
CA SER A 44 -17.30 -2.59 -1.87
C SER A 44 -15.86 -3.15 -1.96
N PRO A 45 -15.23 -3.63 -0.87
CA PRO A 45 -15.72 -3.61 0.50
C PRO A 45 -15.58 -2.22 1.14
N GLU A 46 -16.59 -1.84 1.93
CA GLU A 46 -16.51 -0.67 2.80
C GLU A 46 -15.70 -1.01 4.07
N VAL A 47 -14.59 -0.31 4.28
CA VAL A 47 -13.74 -0.52 5.47
C VAL A 47 -14.27 0.34 6.62
N LYS A 48 -14.75 -0.32 7.69
CA LYS A 48 -15.21 0.32 8.94
C LYS A 48 -14.30 -0.02 10.10
N VAL A 49 -14.11 0.95 10.98
CA VAL A 49 -13.38 0.80 12.26
C VAL A 49 -14.27 1.37 13.35
N SER A 50 -14.33 0.71 14.53
CA SER A 50 -15.11 1.23 15.65
C SER A 50 -14.59 2.60 16.09
N GLU A 51 -15.49 3.47 16.53
CA GLU A 51 -15.17 4.88 16.82
C GLU A 51 -14.08 5.03 17.89
N GLU A 52 -14.14 4.22 18.95
CA GLU A 52 -13.13 4.21 20.01
C GLU A 52 -11.72 3.89 19.49
N ILE A 53 -11.59 2.86 18.64
CA ILE A 53 -10.32 2.47 18.03
C ILE A 53 -9.86 3.55 17.04
N ARG A 54 -10.77 4.05 16.20
CA ARG A 54 -10.50 5.08 15.20
C ARG A 54 -9.91 6.34 15.83
N LEU A 55 -10.50 6.84 16.92
CA LEU A 55 -10.05 8.05 17.61
C LEU A 55 -8.63 7.90 18.16
N ARG A 56 -8.34 6.77 18.83
CA ARG A 56 -7.01 6.50 19.40
C ARG A 56 -5.95 6.34 18.31
N ALA A 57 -6.26 5.60 17.25
CA ALA A 57 -5.34 5.41 16.12
C ALA A 57 -5.08 6.73 15.38
N LYS A 58 -6.13 7.54 15.15
CA LYS A 58 -6.01 8.84 14.50
C LYS A 58 -5.08 9.78 15.28
N ALA A 59 -5.20 9.85 16.61
CA ALA A 59 -4.33 10.71 17.42
C ALA A 59 -2.84 10.36 17.28
N ALA A 60 -2.51 9.07 17.17
CA ALA A 60 -1.13 8.63 16.93
C ALA A 60 -0.64 9.02 15.53
N VAL A 61 -1.46 8.80 14.50
CA VAL A 61 -1.14 9.16 13.11
C VAL A 61 -1.01 10.68 12.94
N ASP A 62 -1.90 11.46 13.53
CA ASP A 62 -1.85 12.93 13.48
C ASP A 62 -0.53 13.46 14.08
N LYS A 63 -0.11 12.94 15.22
CA LYS A 63 1.19 13.30 15.84
C LYS A 63 2.37 12.90 14.96
N MET A 64 2.33 11.72 14.34
CA MET A 64 3.37 11.27 13.40
C MET A 64 3.48 12.25 12.21
N LEU A 65 2.36 12.71 11.67
CA LEU A 65 2.35 13.68 10.57
C LEU A 65 2.84 15.07 10.98
N GLN A 66 2.57 15.50 12.22
CA GLN A 66 3.06 16.79 12.74
C GLN A 66 4.59 16.83 12.88
N VAL A 67 5.22 15.69 13.17
CA VAL A 67 6.68 15.60 13.30
C VAL A 67 7.38 15.15 12.01
N GLY A 68 6.64 14.59 11.05
CA GLY A 68 7.14 14.21 9.74
C GLY A 68 7.70 15.42 9.00
N ARG A 69 8.92 15.31 8.48
CA ARG A 69 9.62 16.38 7.76
C ARG A 69 8.75 16.96 6.63
N LYS A 70 8.71 18.30 6.55
CA LYS A 70 8.40 19.03 5.30
C LYS A 70 9.46 18.76 4.25
#